data_AF-A0A5K1ACS6-F1
#
_entry.id   AF-A0A5K1ACS6-F1
#
_cell.length_a   1.000
_cell.length_b   1.000
_cell.length_c   1.000
_cell.angle_alpha   90.00
_cell.angle_beta   90.00
_cell.angle_gamma   90.00
#
_symmetry.space_group_name_H-M   'P 1'
#
loop_
_entity.id
_entity.type
_entity.pdbx_description
1 polymer ?
#
loop_
_entity_poly.entity_id
_entity_poly.type
_entity_poly.pdbx_seq_one_letter_code
_entity_poly.pdbx_strand_id
1 'polypeptide(L)'
;TPCFRGYGRRDGERRRKSVRGCIVSPDLSVLNLVIVKKGENDLPGLTDTEKPRMRGPKRASKIRKLFNLSKEDDVRKYVNTYRRTFTTKS
;
A
#
# COMPACT_ATOMS: atom_id res chain seq x y z
N THR A 1 16.86 -2.50 -3.80
CA THR A 1 17.12 -1.13 -4.32
C THR A 1 16.10 -0.82 -5.41
N PRO A 2 15.68 0.44 -5.63
CA PRO A 2 14.78 0.77 -6.74
C PRO A 2 15.36 0.27 -8.07
N CYS A 3 14.50 -0.11 -9.02
CA CYS A 3 14.87 -0.72 -10.31
C CYS A 3 15.55 -2.11 -10.24
N PHE A 4 15.68 -2.71 -9.05
CA PHE A 4 16.15 -4.07 -8.85
C PHE A 4 15.19 -4.82 -7.91
N ARG A 5 14.35 -5.69 -8.49
CA ARG A 5 13.35 -6.50 -7.78
C ARG A 5 13.58 -7.98 -8.08
N GLY A 6 13.16 -8.82 -7.14
CA GLY A 6 13.53 -10.24 -7.11
C GLY A 6 14.94 -10.36 -6.55
N TYR A 7 15.08 -10.99 -5.38
CA TYR A 7 16.39 -11.38 -4.87
C TYR A 7 17.10 -12.15 -5.98
N GLY A 8 18.37 -11.84 -6.22
CA GLY A 8 19.18 -12.59 -7.17
C GLY A 8 19.18 -14.08 -6.83
N ARG A 9 19.74 -14.92 -7.70
CA ARG A 9 19.86 -16.37 -7.36
C ARG A 9 20.76 -16.59 -6.13
N ARG A 10 21.52 -15.57 -5.73
CA ARG A 10 22.43 -15.58 -4.58
C ARG A 10 22.26 -14.30 -3.76
N ASP A 11 22.45 -14.43 -2.46
CA ASP A 11 22.53 -13.29 -1.56
C ASP A 11 23.75 -12.41 -1.89
N GLY A 12 23.56 -11.09 -1.86
CA GLY A 12 24.60 -10.11 -2.17
C GLY A 12 24.86 -9.88 -3.66
N GLU A 13 24.09 -10.47 -4.57
CA GLU A 13 24.25 -10.25 -6.01
C GLU A 13 24.09 -8.76 -6.37
N ARG A 14 25.06 -8.22 -7.13
CA ARG A 14 25.02 -6.88 -7.70
C ARG A 14 24.97 -7.00 -9.21
N ARG A 15 24.00 -6.32 -9.85
CA ARG A 15 23.83 -6.34 -11.30
C ARG A 15 23.93 -4.94 -11.88
N ARG A 16 24.75 -4.78 -12.92
CA ARG A 16 24.79 -3.55 -13.72
C ARG A 16 23.55 -3.49 -14.61
N LYS A 17 22.79 -2.41 -14.53
CA LYS A 17 21.58 -2.14 -15.33
C LYS A 17 21.61 -0.68 -15.77
N SER A 18 21.16 -0.41 -17.00
CA SER A 18 20.81 0.95 -17.40
C SER A 18 19.55 1.38 -16.64
N VAL A 19 19.57 2.59 -16.12
CA VAL A 19 18.44 3.19 -15.41
C VAL A 19 18.24 4.60 -15.94
N ARG A 20 16.98 5.02 -15.98
CA ARG A 20 16.60 6.37 -16.38
C ARG A 20 16.81 7.31 -15.18
N GLY A 21 17.36 8.50 -15.42
CA GLY A 21 17.51 9.55 -14.41
C GLY A 21 16.18 10.13 -13.90
N CYS A 22 16.23 11.14 -13.02
CA CYS A 22 15.01 11.74 -12.44
C CYS A 22 14.40 12.90 -13.25
N ILE A 23 15.16 13.53 -14.17
CA ILE A 23 14.76 14.77 -14.87
C ILE A 23 13.81 14.49 -16.02
N VAL A 24 12.57 14.98 -16.01
CA VAL A 24 11.56 14.71 -17.05
C VAL A 24 12.03 15.15 -18.44
N SER A 25 11.79 14.31 -19.46
CA SER A 25 12.12 14.59 -20.86
C SER A 25 11.12 13.91 -21.82
N PRO A 26 11.05 14.33 -23.10
CA PRO A 26 10.06 13.84 -24.06
C PRO A 26 10.19 12.36 -24.46
N ASP A 27 11.29 11.70 -24.12
CA ASP A 27 11.54 10.27 -24.35
C ASP A 27 10.74 9.33 -23.41
N LEU A 28 10.09 9.89 -22.38
CA LEU A 28 9.29 9.12 -21.43
C LEU A 28 7.97 8.64 -22.04
N SER A 29 7.73 7.33 -22.02
CA SER A 29 6.45 6.76 -22.48
C SER A 29 5.32 6.96 -21.47
N VAL A 30 5.61 6.95 -20.15
CA VAL A 30 4.61 7.03 -19.08
C VAL A 30 5.17 7.79 -17.88
N LEU A 31 4.33 8.63 -17.27
CA LEU A 31 4.57 9.27 -15.97
C LEU A 31 3.61 8.71 -14.92
N ASN A 32 4.14 8.31 -13.76
CA ASN A 32 3.34 7.88 -12.63
C ASN A 32 3.18 9.03 -11.63
N LEU A 33 1.95 9.51 -11.47
CA LEU A 33 1.61 10.65 -10.62
C LEU A 33 0.80 10.19 -9.40
N VAL A 34 0.95 10.88 -8.27
CA VAL A 34 0.18 10.66 -7.05
C VAL A 34 -0.54 11.95 -6.68
N ILE A 35 -1.86 11.88 -6.51
CA ILE A 35 -2.69 13.03 -6.14
C ILE A 35 -2.47 13.33 -4.65
N VAL A 36 -2.06 14.56 -4.34
CA VAL A 36 -1.83 15.02 -2.96
C VAL A 36 -3.05 15.78 -2.42
N LYS A 37 -3.75 16.53 -3.27
CA LYS A 37 -4.96 17.30 -2.92
C LYS A 37 -6.04 17.03 -3.97
N LYS A 38 -7.28 16.78 -3.52
CA LYS A 38 -8.45 16.66 -4.40
C LYS A 38 -8.82 18.06 -4.92
N GLY A 39 -9.15 18.16 -6.21
CA GLY A 39 -9.67 19.38 -6.81
C GLY A 39 -11.17 19.57 -6.55
N GLU A 40 -11.75 20.59 -7.17
CA GLU A 40 -13.20 20.86 -7.05
C GLU A 40 -14.06 19.77 -7.69
N ASN A 41 -13.63 19.27 -8.85
CA ASN A 41 -14.36 18.25 -9.58
C ASN A 41 -13.83 16.85 -9.28
N ASP A 42 -14.75 15.89 -9.30
CA ASP A 42 -14.45 14.47 -9.21
C ASP A 42 -13.89 13.91 -10.52
N LEU A 43 -12.97 12.95 -10.38
CA LEU A 43 -12.31 12.26 -11.48
C LEU A 43 -12.85 10.83 -11.57
N PRO A 44 -13.50 10.46 -12.70
CA PRO A 44 -14.11 9.17 -12.83
C PRO A 44 -13.10 8.03 -12.74
N GLY A 45 -13.43 7.00 -11.96
CA GLY A 45 -12.58 5.83 -11.74
C GLY A 45 -11.39 6.02 -10.80
N LEU A 46 -11.15 7.24 -10.30
CA LEU A 46 -10.12 7.54 -9.30
C LEU A 46 -10.74 7.98 -7.97
N THR A 47 -11.52 9.06 -8.00
CA THR A 47 -12.11 9.63 -6.77
C THR A 47 -13.51 9.09 -6.49
N ASP A 48 -14.20 8.54 -7.49
CA ASP A 48 -15.56 7.98 -7.34
C ASP A 48 -15.60 6.68 -6.53
N THR A 49 -14.50 5.92 -6.52
CA THR A 49 -14.49 4.57 -5.93
C THR A 49 -13.60 4.51 -4.69
N GLU A 50 -14.18 4.14 -3.55
CA GLU A 50 -13.41 3.89 -2.34
C GLU A 50 -13.00 2.42 -2.25
N LYS A 51 -11.68 2.17 -2.22
CA LYS A 51 -11.15 0.81 -2.04
C LYS A 51 -10.96 0.51 -0.54
N PRO A 52 -11.65 -0.48 0.04
CA PRO A 52 -11.50 -0.80 1.45
C PRO A 52 -10.09 -1.35 1.74
N ARG A 53 -9.61 -1.13 2.97
CA ARG A 53 -8.31 -1.65 3.41
C ARG A 53 -8.35 -3.18 3.44
N MET A 54 -7.36 -3.81 2.79
CA MET A 54 -7.29 -5.26 2.68
C MET A 54 -7.04 -5.98 4.02
N ARG A 55 -6.29 -5.36 4.94
CA ARG A 55 -5.94 -5.94 6.24
C ARG A 55 -5.90 -4.88 7.32
N GLY A 56 -6.37 -5.25 8.51
CA GLY A 56 -6.19 -4.48 9.73
C GLY A 56 -4.80 -4.61 10.35
N PRO A 57 -4.48 -3.77 11.35
CA PRO A 57 -3.24 -3.86 12.11
C PRO A 57 -3.15 -5.18 12.90
N LYS A 58 -1.98 -5.84 12.85
CA LYS A 58 -1.71 -7.08 13.61
C LYS A 58 -1.21 -6.84 15.04
N ARG A 59 -0.46 -5.76 15.27
CA ARG A 59 0.19 -5.48 16.56
C ARG A 59 -0.76 -4.76 17.51
N ALA A 60 -0.80 -5.16 18.78
CA ALA A 60 -1.68 -4.57 19.80
C ALA A 60 -1.57 -3.04 19.90
N SER A 61 -0.36 -2.48 19.89
CA SER A 61 -0.16 -1.01 19.95
C SER A 61 -0.76 -0.28 18.75
N LYS A 62 -0.78 -0.90 17.55
CA LYS A 62 -1.40 -0.31 16.36
C LYS A 62 -2.92 -0.47 16.36
N ILE A 63 -3.43 -1.56 16.93
CA ILE A 63 -4.88 -1.78 17.12
C ILE A 63 -5.41 -0.72 18.09
N ARG A 64 -4.75 -0.52 19.24
CA ARG A 64 -5.13 0.51 20.22
C ARG A 64 -5.18 1.91 19.60
N LYS A 65 -4.17 2.28 18.80
CA LYS A 65 -4.16 3.56 18.09
C LYS A 65 -5.28 3.72 17.06
N LEU A 66 -5.65 2.64 16.37
CA LEU A 66 -6.67 2.70 15.32
C LEU A 66 -8.08 2.82 15.90
N PHE A 67 -8.34 2.13 17.01
CA PHE A 67 -9.64 2.08 17.67
C PHE A 67 -9.73 2.98 18.91
N ASN A 68 -8.73 3.83 19.15
CA ASN A 68 -8.61 4.71 20.32
C ASN A 68 -8.85 4.00 21.67
N LEU A 69 -8.28 2.81 21.82
CA LEU A 69 -8.38 2.00 23.04
C LEU A 69 -7.29 2.34 24.05
N SER A 70 -7.60 2.18 25.33
CA SER A 70 -6.65 2.29 26.43
C SER A 70 -5.73 1.05 26.51
N LYS A 71 -4.83 1.02 27.50
CA LYS A 71 -3.94 -0.14 27.68
C LYS A 71 -4.69 -1.31 28.32
N GLU A 72 -5.68 -0.98 29.14
CA GLU A 72 -6.53 -1.85 29.93
C GLU A 72 -7.52 -2.64 29.06
N ASP A 73 -7.89 -2.08 27.90
CA ASP A 73 -8.82 -2.69 26.96
C ASP A 73 -8.26 -3.94 26.24
N ASP A 74 -9.09 -4.98 26.11
CA ASP A 74 -8.76 -6.20 25.36
C ASP A 74 -8.83 -5.98 23.85
N VAL A 75 -7.66 -6.02 23.21
CA VAL A 75 -7.49 -5.83 21.76
C VAL A 75 -8.02 -6.99 20.92
N ARG A 76 -8.21 -8.20 21.48
CA ARG A 76 -8.55 -9.41 20.72
C ARG A 76 -9.90 -9.31 20.01
N LYS A 77 -10.85 -8.59 20.63
CA LYS A 77 -12.19 -8.34 20.08
C LYS A 77 -12.15 -7.55 18.76
N TYR A 78 -11.11 -6.74 18.56
CA TYR A 78 -10.99 -5.79 17.44
C TYR A 78 -10.06 -6.28 16.31
N VAL A 79 -9.47 -7.48 16.44
CA VAL A 79 -8.48 -7.99 15.46
C VAL A 79 -9.10 -8.33 14.11
N ASN A 80 -10.36 -8.76 14.09
CA ASN A 80 -11.00 -9.34 12.89
C ASN A 80 -11.84 -8.33 12.08
N THR A 81 -11.98 -7.08 12.51
CA THR A 81 -12.89 -6.10 11.89
C THR A 81 -12.55 -5.77 10.43
N TYR A 82 -11.26 -5.84 10.06
CA TYR A 82 -10.78 -5.57 8.70
C TYR A 82 -10.21 -6.82 8.00
N ARG A 83 -10.65 -8.02 8.38
CA ARG A 83 -10.24 -9.25 7.69
C ARG A 83 -11.20 -9.55 6.55
N ARG A 84 -10.63 -9.94 5.41
CA ARG A 84 -11.36 -10.48 4.26
C ARG A 84 -12.11 -11.74 4.70
N THR A 85 -13.42 -11.77 4.53
CA THR A 85 -14.21 -12.99 4.57
C THR A 85 -13.94 -13.74 3.26
N PHE A 86 -13.49 -14.98 3.35
CA PHE A 86 -13.34 -15.84 2.19
C PHE A 86 -14.59 -16.71 2.10
N THR A 87 -15.39 -16.52 1.06
CA THR A 87 -16.38 -17.52 0.66
C THR A 87 -15.61 -18.61 -0.07
N THR A 88 -15.35 -19.75 0.57
CA THR A 88 -14.92 -20.94 -0.15
C THR A 88 -16.01 -21.26 -1.16
N LYS A 89 -15.67 -21.32 -2.46
CA LYS A 89 -16.58 -21.89 -3.45
C LYS A 89 -16.78 -23.35 -3.05
N SER A 90 -18.03 -23.70 -2.72
CA SER A 90 -18.51 -25.07 -2.57
C SER A 90 -18.26 -25.86 -3.84
#